data_AF-A0A946RJ46-F1
#
_entry.id   AF-A0A946RJ46-F1
#
_cell.length_a   1.000
_cell.length_b   1.000
_cell.length_c   1.000
_cell.angle_alpha   90.00
_cell.angle_beta   90.00
_cell.angle_gamma   90.00
#
_symmetry.space_group_name_H-M   'P 1'
#
loop_
_entity.id
_entity.type
_entity.pdbx_description
1 polymer ?
#
loop_
_entity_poly.entity_id
_entity_poly.type
_entity_poly.pdbx_seq_one_letter_code
_entity_poly.pdbx_strand_id
1 'polypeptide(L)' 'TDKVADVFGGKQTSYIVGMNWYLNNYTRVMANYSNSKIDGGNNNGQNINTFGLRFQIDW' A
#
# COMPACT_ATOMS: atom_id res chain seq x y z
N THR A 1 -31.99 -18.14 -2.24
CA THR A 1 -30.98 -17.44 -1.42
C THR A 1 -29.98 -18.47 -0.94
N ASP A 2 -28.93 -18.69 -1.72
CA ASP A 2 -27.95 -19.74 -1.47
C ASP A 2 -26.90 -19.23 -0.46
N LYS A 3 -26.77 -19.93 0.67
CA LYS A 3 -25.89 -19.56 1.80
C LYS A 3 -24.58 -20.36 1.79
N VAL A 4 -24.19 -20.95 0.66
CA VAL A 4 -23.11 -21.97 0.60
C VAL A 4 -21.77 -21.43 0.09
N ALA A 5 -21.71 -20.17 -0.35
CA ALA A 5 -20.43 -19.53 -0.62
C ALA A 5 -20.24 -18.42 0.41
N ASP A 6 -19.62 -18.76 1.54
CA ASP A 6 -19.03 -17.79 2.45
C ASP A 6 -17.82 -17.15 1.75
N VAL A 7 -18.08 -16.45 0.64
CA VAL A 7 -17.13 -15.55 0.04
C VAL A 7 -17.06 -14.39 1.02
N PHE A 8 -16.19 -14.54 2.01
CA PHE A 8 -15.73 -13.46 2.86
C PHE A 8 -15.09 -12.41 1.93
N GLY A 9 -15.94 -11.57 1.36
CA GLY A 9 -15.56 -10.43 0.54
C GLY A 9 -14.97 -9.37 1.44
N GLY A 10 -13.70 -9.55 1.82
CA GLY A 10 -12.93 -8.52 2.49
C GLY A 10 -12.75 -7.33 1.55
N LYS A 11 -13.18 -6.15 1.98
CA LYS A 11 -12.87 -4.88 1.32
C LYS A 11 -11.51 -4.42 1.82
N GLN A 12 -10.55 -4.31 0.91
CA GLN A 12 -9.26 -3.71 1.23
C GLN A 12 -9.21 -2.28 0.70
N THR A 13 -9.05 -1.32 1.61
CA THR A 13 -8.81 0.09 1.26
C THR A 13 -7.35 0.41 1.49
N SER A 14 -6.63 0.79 0.44
CA SER A 14 -5.20 1.09 0.51
C SER A 14 -4.94 2.55 0.17
N TYR A 15 -4.28 3.26 1.07
CA TYR A 15 -3.81 4.63 0.87
C TYR A 15 -2.29 4.60 0.68
N ILE A 16 -1.81 5.19 -0.42
CA ILE A 16 -0.39 5.30 -0.70
C ILE A 16 -0.08 6.78 -0.85
N VAL A 17 0.84 7.27 -0.02
CA VAL A 17 1.34 8.64 -0.07
C VAL A 17 2.83 8.56 -0.34
N GLY A 18 3.30 9.26 -1.38
CA GLY A 18 4.68 9.25 -1.79
C GLY A 18 5.24 10.67 -1.95
N MET A 19 6.52 10.82 -1.67
CA MET A 19 7.31 12.02 -1.94
C MET A 19 8.47 11.66 -2.86
N ASN A 20 8.63 12.47 -3.92
CA ASN A 20 9.73 12.34 -4.86
C ASN A 20 10.66 13.54 -4.71
N TRP A 21 11.84 13.31 -4.15
CA TRP A 21 12.90 14.30 -4.04
C TRP A 21 13.85 14.15 -5.22
N TYR A 22 13.92 15.18 -6.06
CA TYR A 22 14.89 15.29 -7.14
C TYR A 22 16.07 16.11 -6.63
N LEU A 23 17.20 15.45 -6.34
CA LEU A 23 18.43 16.13 -5.91
C LEU A 23 19.09 16.78 -7.12
N ASN A 24 19.16 16.03 -8.23
CA ASN A 24 19.65 16.46 -9.53
C ASN A 24 18.88 15.72 -10.64
N ASN A 25 19.05 16.12 -11.91
CA ASN A 25 18.46 15.40 -13.05
C ASN A 25 18.86 13.92 -13.13
N TYR A 26 19.98 13.54 -12.49
CA TYR A 26 20.53 12.19 -12.47
C TYR A 26 20.20 11.40 -11.20
N THR A 27 19.68 12.05 -10.16
CA THR A 27 19.46 11.40 -8.85
C THR A 27 18.11 11.77 -8.27
N ARG A 28 17.28 10.74 -8.03
CA ARG A 28 15.98 10.89 -7.38
C ARG A 28 15.83 9.93 -6.21
N VAL A 29 15.27 10.44 -5.12
CA VAL A 29 14.90 9.68 -3.92
C VAL A 29 13.39 9.65 -3.84
N MET A 30 12.82 8.45 -3.75
CA MET A 30 11.38 8.24 -3.66
C MET A 30 11.06 7.60 -2.31
N ALA A 31 10.37 8.33 -1.46
CA ALA A 31 9.84 7.83 -0.20
C ALA A 31 8.36 7.53 -0.38
N ASN A 32 7.92 6.32 -0.07
CA ASN A 32 6.54 5.88 -0.19
C ASN A 32 6.07 5.30 1.14
N TYR A 33 4.94 5.78 1.62
CA TYR A 33 4.26 5.24 2.77
C TYR A 33 2.90 4.71 2.31
N SER A 34 2.66 3.43 2.54
CA SER A 34 1.37 2.80 2.25
C SER A 34 0.73 2.30 3.53
N ASN A 35 -0.53 2.66 3.73
CA ASN A 35 -1.38 2.14 4.78
C ASN A 35 -2.57 1.41 4.16
N SER A 36 -2.72 0.13 4.47
CA SER A 36 -3.79 -0.71 3.95
C SER A 36 -4.63 -1.21 5.11
N LYS A 37 -5.94 -0.91 5.07
CA LYS A 37 -6.93 -1.42 6.00
C LYS A 37 -7.76 -2.49 5.33
N ILE A 38 -7.94 -3.62 6.02
CA ILE A 38 -8.75 -4.75 5.57
C ILE A 38 -10.02 -4.79 6.41
N ASP A 39 -11.15 -4.48 5.80
CA ASP A 39 -12.48 -4.50 6.42
C ASP A 39 -13.29 -5.69 5.86
N GLY A 40 -13.61 -6.67 6.72
CA GLY A 40 -14.29 -7.92 6.36
C GLY A 40 -13.35 -9.11 6.15
N GLY A 41 -13.85 -10.33 6.31
CA GLY A 41 -13.04 -11.56 6.29
C GLY A 41 -12.56 -12.02 7.67
N ASN A 42 -11.81 -13.12 7.69
CA ASN A 42 -11.22 -13.70 8.90
C ASN A 42 -10.21 -12.75 9.61
N ASN A 43 -9.71 -11.74 8.89
CA ASN A 43 -8.75 -10.74 9.38
C ASN A 43 -9.35 -9.32 9.44
N ASN A 44 -10.65 -9.22 9.72
CA ASN A 44 -11.35 -7.95 9.87
C ASN A 44 -10.64 -7.02 10.88
N GLY A 45 -10.25 -5.83 10.43
CA GLY A 45 -9.58 -4.83 11.27
C GLY A 45 -8.04 -4.89 11.26
N GLN A 46 -7.44 -5.75 10.43
CA GLN A 46 -5.99 -5.71 10.25
C GLN A 46 -5.55 -4.43 9.51
N ASN A 47 -4.49 -3.81 10.05
CA ASN A 47 -3.86 -2.64 9.49
C ASN A 47 -2.43 -3.02 9.08
N ILE A 48 -2.10 -2.82 7.81
CA ILE A 48 -0.78 -3.11 7.25
C ILE A 48 -0.14 -1.79 6.88
N ASN A 49 0.99 -1.49 7.51
CA ASN A 49 1.76 -0.28 7.28
C ASN A 49 3.08 -0.68 6.64
N THR A 50 3.37 -0.11 5.47
CA THR A 50 4.63 -0.33 4.77
C THR A 50 5.27 1.01 4.45
N PHE A 51 6.55 1.13 4.78
CA PHE A 51 7.38 2.26 4.40
C PHE A 51 8.46 1.78 3.43
N GLY A 52 8.54 2.41 2.27
CA GLY A 52 9.48 2.08 1.21
C GLY A 52 10.33 3.29 0.85
N LEU A 53 11.64 3.11 0.86
CA LEU A 53 12.59 4.07 0.32
C LEU A 53 13.20 3.48 -0.95
N ARG A 54 13.27 4.29 -2.01
CA ARG A 54 13.93 3.93 -3.26
C ARG A 54 14.88 5.04 -3.68
N PHE A 55 16.14 4.66 -3.86
CA PHE A 55 17.15 5.50 -4.48
C PHE A 55 17.29 5.10 -5.93
N GLN A 56 17.24 6.07 -6.84
CA GLN A 56 17.50 5.85 -8.25
C GLN A 56 18.55 6.84 -8.74
N ILE A 57 19.56 6.29 -9.41
CA ILE A 57 20.66 7.00 -10.05
C ILE A 57 20.58 6.62 -11.52
N ASP A 58 20.53 7.63 -12.40
CA ASP A 58 20.54 7.51 -13.86
C ASP A 58 21.94 7.93 -14.33
N TRP A 59 22.61 7.11 -15.14
CA TRP A 59 23.98 7.32 -15.63
C TRP A 59 24.06 7.31 -17.15
#